data_AF-A0A535HNX2-F1
#
_entry.id   AF-A0A535HNX2-F1
#
_cell.length_a   1.000
_cell.length_b   1.000
_cell.length_c   1.000
_cell.angle_alpha   90.00
_cell.angle_beta   90.00
_cell.angle_gamma   90.00
#
_symmetry.space_group_name_H-M   'P 1'
#
loop_
_entity.id
_entity.type
_entity.pdbx_description
1 polymer ?
#
loop_
_entity_poly.entity_id
_entity_poly.type
_entity_poly.pdbx_seq_one_letter_code
_entity_poly.pdbx_strand_id
1 'polypeptide(L)'
;MSDDVIDRVGQRGDGDISLAEAPADAAAGEQGAEMARSEQRPATEEAAPASAQTGTEHLTPPPAEAGNGAPPSGLSELGSILSCPVPRGAALFGQLTSAFVDGQRLLQFLADRKHTGALVATGPSRAEIAVIYEGAVIGLISTSDGITRRLSRLSLSGPGSGEEHELTVFTYRPEVALAVGQMINLPVRFEGLHGSFVDFPALLSFLRRENASGAVRISTHVDVGVVLLRNGEVLGAYSGSQPDLDDAETVFALAREPDAEIDVHVGSPVAPAGAPGAATVGA
;
A
#
# COMPACT_ATOMS: atom_id res chain seq x y z
N MET A 1 2.46 35.87 -55.87
CA MET A 1 1.94 34.83 -54.96
C MET A 1 2.69 35.03 -53.65
N SER A 2 2.58 36.15 -52.92
CA SER A 2 1.39 36.80 -52.31
C SER A 2 0.55 35.76 -51.56
N ASP A 3 0.20 35.88 -50.29
CA ASP A 3 0.60 36.66 -49.10
C ASP A 3 -0.24 36.05 -47.94
N ASP A 4 -0.11 36.58 -46.72
CA ASP A 4 -1.01 36.43 -45.56
C ASP A 4 -0.95 35.13 -44.71
N VAL A 5 -0.50 35.12 -43.44
CA VAL A 5 -0.77 35.95 -42.25
C VAL A 5 -1.87 35.38 -41.34
N ILE A 6 -1.45 35.29 -40.08
CA ILE A 6 -2.15 35.03 -38.82
C ILE A 6 -3.36 35.95 -38.64
N ASP A 7 -4.53 35.42 -38.27
CA ASP A 7 -5.41 35.97 -37.21
C ASP A 7 -6.64 35.08 -36.98
N ARG A 8 -6.96 34.78 -35.71
CA ARG A 8 -8.34 34.71 -35.21
C ARG A 8 -8.36 34.54 -33.69
N VAL A 9 -8.34 35.67 -33.01
CA VAL A 9 -8.86 35.87 -31.65
C VAL A 9 -10.12 36.74 -31.76
N GLY A 10 -11.18 36.34 -31.05
CA GLY A 10 -12.49 37.00 -31.00
C GLY A 10 -13.59 35.96 -31.22
N GLN A 11 -14.52 35.71 -30.31
CA GLN A 11 -15.44 36.70 -29.78
C GLN A 11 -16.03 36.20 -28.44
N ARG A 12 -15.99 37.06 -27.41
CA ARG A 12 -16.89 37.02 -26.25
C ARG A 12 -18.29 37.42 -26.72
N GLY A 13 -19.31 36.69 -26.26
CA GLY A 13 -20.72 37.05 -26.39
C GLY A 13 -21.41 36.91 -25.03
N ASP A 14 -21.71 38.07 -24.46
CA ASP A 14 -22.62 38.31 -23.34
C ASP A 14 -24.03 37.75 -23.60
N GLY A 15 -24.69 37.28 -22.55
CA GLY A 15 -26.07 36.83 -22.58
C GLY A 15 -26.59 36.55 -21.17
N ASP A 16 -26.93 37.62 -20.46
CA ASP A 16 -27.76 37.61 -19.24
C ASP A 16 -29.25 37.46 -19.65
N ILE A 17 -29.98 36.51 -19.04
CA ILE A 17 -31.36 36.70 -18.55
C ILE A 17 -31.81 35.53 -17.63
N SER A 18 -31.84 35.84 -16.33
CA SER A 18 -32.98 35.73 -15.38
C SER A 18 -33.93 34.52 -15.28
N LEU A 19 -34.08 34.08 -14.01
CA LEU A 19 -35.31 33.77 -13.25
C LEU A 19 -36.09 32.46 -13.51
N ALA A 20 -36.08 31.54 -12.53
CA ALA A 20 -37.26 31.23 -11.68
C ALA A 20 -36.99 30.10 -10.64
N GLU A 21 -37.23 30.44 -9.37
CA GLU A 21 -37.44 29.60 -8.17
C GLU A 21 -38.71 28.72 -8.28
N ALA A 22 -38.64 27.42 -7.95
CA ALA A 22 -39.12 26.76 -6.70
C ALA A 22 -40.50 26.03 -6.85
N PRO A 23 -41.09 25.39 -5.81
CA PRO A 23 -40.82 24.02 -5.32
C PRO A 23 -42.11 23.17 -5.05
N ALA A 24 -41.95 22.04 -4.30
CA ALA A 24 -42.96 21.23 -3.56
C ALA A 24 -43.87 20.30 -4.42
N ASP A 25 -44.45 19.17 -3.97
CA ASP A 25 -44.82 18.55 -2.68
C ASP A 25 -45.21 17.07 -3.00
N ALA A 26 -44.95 16.01 -2.22
CA ALA A 26 -45.86 15.38 -1.23
C ALA A 26 -45.37 13.90 -1.08
N ALA A 27 -45.04 13.29 0.06
CA ALA A 27 -45.77 12.98 1.30
C ALA A 27 -46.71 11.75 1.25
N ALA A 28 -46.35 10.74 2.07
CA ALA A 28 -47.18 9.89 2.95
C ALA A 28 -47.76 8.52 2.51
N GLY A 29 -47.66 7.57 3.47
CA GLY A 29 -48.49 6.36 3.67
C GLY A 29 -47.71 5.03 3.60
N GLU A 30 -47.78 4.04 4.50
CA GLU A 30 -48.47 3.81 5.77
C GLU A 30 -47.98 2.47 6.36
N GLN A 31 -48.24 2.23 7.66
CA GLN A 31 -47.85 1.07 8.47
C GLN A 31 -48.89 -0.08 8.43
N GLY A 32 -48.49 -1.29 8.81
CA GLY A 32 -49.36 -2.41 9.27
C GLY A 32 -48.58 -3.74 9.27
N ALA A 33 -48.24 -4.37 10.42
CA ALA A 33 -49.09 -5.22 11.28
C ALA A 33 -49.65 -6.45 10.49
N GLU A 34 -49.67 -7.71 10.92
CA GLU A 34 -49.52 -8.39 12.20
C GLU A 34 -49.48 -9.93 11.94
N MET A 35 -48.88 -10.70 12.85
CA MET A 35 -49.18 -12.08 13.29
C MET A 35 -49.86 -13.11 12.33
N ALA A 36 -49.33 -14.34 12.28
CA ALA A 36 -49.72 -15.44 13.19
C ALA A 36 -49.43 -16.84 12.61
N ARG A 37 -49.14 -17.77 13.54
CA ARG A 37 -49.56 -19.19 13.55
C ARG A 37 -48.60 -20.19 12.90
N SER A 38 -48.27 -21.35 13.45
CA SER A 38 -48.30 -21.98 14.78
C SER A 38 -47.75 -23.38 14.56
N GLU A 39 -47.08 -23.95 15.58
CA GLU A 39 -47.03 -25.39 15.93
C GLU A 39 -46.43 -26.37 14.87
N GLN A 40 -45.60 -27.36 15.20
CA GLN A 40 -45.71 -28.31 16.29
C GLN A 40 -44.37 -29.07 16.46
N ARG A 41 -43.95 -29.29 17.71
CA ARG A 41 -43.13 -30.46 18.09
C ARG A 41 -44.05 -31.67 18.27
N PRO A 42 -43.49 -32.89 18.22
CA PRO A 42 -43.64 -33.74 19.41
C PRO A 42 -42.32 -34.35 19.93
N ALA A 43 -42.47 -34.84 21.16
CA ALA A 43 -41.56 -35.41 22.13
C ALA A 43 -41.01 -36.80 21.74
N THR A 44 -39.74 -37.10 22.09
CA THR A 44 -39.27 -38.08 23.12
C THR A 44 -39.29 -39.55 22.68
N GLU A 45 -38.13 -40.21 22.68
CA GLU A 45 -37.93 -41.54 23.27
C GLU A 45 -36.43 -41.79 23.47
N GLU A 46 -36.11 -42.31 24.65
CA GLU A 46 -34.84 -42.69 25.24
C GLU A 46 -34.28 -44.02 24.69
N ALA A 47 -32.95 -44.15 24.58
CA ALA A 47 -32.17 -45.33 25.03
C ALA A 47 -30.71 -45.28 24.54
N ALA A 48 -29.78 -45.20 25.49
CA ALA A 48 -28.39 -45.65 25.31
C ALA A 48 -28.34 -47.19 25.30
N PRO A 49 -27.24 -47.81 24.82
CA PRO A 49 -26.17 -48.12 25.77
C PRO A 49 -24.74 -47.94 25.24
N ALA A 50 -23.83 -48.10 26.19
CA ALA A 50 -22.41 -47.77 26.20
C ALA A 50 -21.52 -48.52 25.18
N SER A 51 -20.40 -47.88 24.86
CA SER A 51 -19.11 -48.56 24.74
C SER A 51 -18.01 -47.64 25.25
N ALA A 52 -17.38 -48.08 26.34
CA ALA A 52 -16.22 -47.46 26.95
C ALA A 52 -14.97 -47.71 26.10
N GLN A 53 -14.16 -46.69 25.87
CA GLN A 53 -12.71 -46.83 25.72
C GLN A 53 -11.97 -45.70 26.46
N THR A 54 -11.34 -46.15 27.53
CA THR A 54 -10.13 -45.72 28.25
C THR A 54 -9.18 -44.79 27.49
N GLY A 55 -8.57 -43.83 28.20
CA GLY A 55 -7.33 -43.19 27.75
C GLY A 55 -7.11 -41.78 28.30
N THR A 56 -6.81 -41.67 29.61
CA THR A 56 -6.31 -40.43 30.21
C THR A 56 -4.84 -40.27 29.85
N GLU A 57 -4.52 -39.48 28.82
CA GLU A 57 -3.14 -39.06 28.55
C GLU A 57 -3.03 -37.54 28.62
N HIS A 58 -2.59 -37.10 29.80
CA HIS A 58 -2.04 -35.79 30.09
C HIS A 58 -0.76 -35.60 29.26
N LEU A 59 -0.88 -34.92 28.11
CA LEU A 59 0.28 -34.48 27.34
C LEU A 59 0.71 -33.10 27.83
N THR A 60 1.68 -33.13 28.74
CA THR A 60 2.52 -32.01 29.14
C THR A 60 3.12 -31.33 27.90
N PRO A 61 3.02 -30.01 27.73
CA PRO A 61 3.72 -29.32 26.65
C PRO A 61 5.24 -29.44 26.87
N PRO A 62 6.06 -29.65 25.81
CA PRO A 62 7.50 -29.66 25.94
C PRO A 62 8.02 -28.28 26.38
N PRO A 63 9.18 -28.23 27.07
CA PRO A 63 9.69 -27.01 27.69
C PRO A 63 9.98 -25.94 26.65
N ALA A 64 9.55 -24.72 26.95
CA ALA A 64 9.95 -23.52 26.23
C ALA A 64 11.47 -23.38 26.28
N GLU A 65 12.14 -23.71 25.18
CA GLU A 65 13.52 -23.30 24.98
C GLU A 65 13.55 -21.77 24.92
N ALA A 66 14.12 -21.19 25.98
CA ALA A 66 14.48 -19.79 26.04
C ALA A 66 15.55 -19.50 24.99
N GLY A 67 15.13 -19.36 23.73
CA GLY A 67 15.92 -18.78 22.67
C GLY A 67 16.18 -17.32 23.03
N ASN A 68 17.45 -17.00 23.27
CA ASN A 68 17.96 -15.70 23.64
C ASN A 68 17.47 -14.63 22.64
N GLY A 69 16.37 -13.95 22.99
CA GLY A 69 15.72 -12.94 22.16
C GLY A 69 16.54 -11.66 22.10
N ALA A 70 17.50 -11.60 21.18
CA ALA A 70 17.87 -10.33 20.60
C ALA A 70 16.65 -9.80 19.81
N PRO A 71 16.28 -8.51 19.93
CA PRO A 71 15.20 -7.96 19.12
C PRO A 71 15.51 -8.20 17.64
N PRO A 72 14.52 -8.54 16.79
CA PRO A 72 14.76 -8.68 15.36
C PRO A 72 15.30 -7.35 14.85
N SER A 73 16.59 -7.34 14.52
CA SER A 73 17.24 -6.20 13.90
C SER A 73 16.55 -5.99 12.55
N GLY A 74 15.85 -4.87 12.45
CA GLY A 74 14.90 -4.59 11.38
C GLY A 74 15.60 -4.37 10.05
N LEU A 75 15.87 -5.46 9.33
CA LEU A 75 15.95 -5.56 7.88
C LEU A 75 15.78 -7.06 7.55
N SER A 76 14.54 -7.52 7.34
CA SER A 76 14.29 -8.90 6.90
C SER A 76 15.10 -9.17 5.62
N GLU A 77 15.77 -10.33 5.61
CA GLU A 77 16.81 -10.76 4.66
C GLU A 77 16.57 -10.32 3.20
N LEU A 78 17.66 -9.96 2.52
CA LEU A 78 17.67 -9.62 1.10
C LEU A 78 17.05 -10.78 0.30
N GLY A 79 15.86 -10.56 -0.24
CA GLY A 79 15.06 -11.59 -0.87
C GLY A 79 14.00 -11.02 -1.79
N SER A 80 13.42 -11.88 -2.62
CA SER A 80 12.22 -11.54 -3.38
C SER A 80 11.08 -11.26 -2.42
N ILE A 81 10.32 -10.20 -2.69
CA ILE A 81 9.11 -9.85 -1.97
C ILE A 81 7.94 -9.82 -2.94
N LEU A 82 6.76 -9.78 -2.36
CA LEU A 82 5.53 -9.52 -3.06
C LEU A 82 5.60 -8.21 -3.86
N SER A 83 4.96 -8.17 -5.03
CA SER A 83 4.95 -7.00 -5.90
C SER A 83 4.44 -5.78 -5.13
N CYS A 84 5.21 -4.69 -5.19
CA CYS A 84 5.03 -3.52 -4.34
C CYS A 84 5.09 -2.26 -5.21
N PRO A 85 3.97 -1.89 -5.88
CA PRO A 85 3.92 -0.59 -6.55
C PRO A 85 4.10 0.52 -5.49
N VAL A 86 4.66 1.64 -5.91
CA VAL A 86 4.78 2.83 -5.07
C VAL A 86 3.85 3.92 -5.57
N PRO A 87 3.24 4.70 -4.67
CA PRO A 87 2.32 5.75 -5.08
C PRO A 87 3.09 6.85 -5.81
N ARG A 88 2.45 7.47 -6.80
CA ARG A 88 2.93 8.72 -7.37
C ARG A 88 2.63 9.84 -6.37
N GLY A 89 3.65 10.64 -6.09
CA GLY A 89 3.53 11.85 -5.26
C GLY A 89 3.74 13.10 -6.09
N ALA A 90 3.78 14.26 -5.42
CA ALA A 90 4.16 15.49 -6.08
C ALA A 90 5.63 15.42 -6.51
N ALA A 91 5.91 15.58 -7.81
CA ALA A 91 7.28 15.53 -8.32
C ALA A 91 8.06 16.77 -7.82
N LEU A 92 9.11 16.53 -7.04
CA LEU A 92 10.10 17.54 -6.68
C LEU A 92 11.07 17.75 -7.85
N PHE A 93 11.51 16.64 -8.43
CA PHE A 93 12.28 16.58 -9.66
C PHE A 93 11.67 15.50 -10.54
N GLY A 94 11.43 15.78 -11.81
CA GLY A 94 10.95 14.80 -12.78
C GLY A 94 11.88 14.72 -13.98
N GLN A 95 11.92 13.55 -14.63
CA GLN A 95 12.61 13.35 -15.91
C GLN A 95 14.10 13.70 -15.88
N LEU A 96 14.77 13.51 -14.74
CA LEU A 96 16.21 13.57 -14.69
C LEU A 96 16.77 12.30 -15.36
N THR A 97 17.93 12.39 -15.98
CA THR A 97 18.59 11.21 -16.57
C THR A 97 19.89 10.92 -15.84
N SER A 98 20.13 9.64 -15.58
CA SER A 98 21.36 9.16 -14.95
C SER A 98 22.61 9.45 -15.78
N ALA A 99 22.47 9.76 -17.08
CA ALA A 99 23.57 10.19 -17.94
C ALA A 99 24.25 11.49 -17.45
N PHE A 100 23.52 12.35 -16.73
CA PHE A 100 24.03 13.61 -16.20
C PHE A 100 23.95 13.71 -14.68
N VAL A 101 23.11 12.89 -14.05
CA VAL A 101 22.86 12.93 -12.60
C VAL A 101 23.34 11.65 -11.94
N ASP A 102 24.27 11.79 -11.01
CA ASP A 102 24.69 10.68 -10.14
C ASP A 102 23.61 10.44 -9.06
N GLY A 103 23.00 9.25 -9.10
CA GLY A 103 21.94 8.86 -8.17
C GLY A 103 22.38 8.78 -6.70
N GLN A 104 23.63 8.43 -6.41
CA GLN A 104 24.15 8.43 -5.03
C GLN A 104 24.33 9.85 -4.50
N ARG A 105 24.84 10.76 -5.34
CA ARG A 105 24.91 12.18 -4.98
C ARG A 105 23.53 12.80 -4.81
N LEU A 106 22.57 12.42 -5.66
CA LEU A 106 21.18 12.84 -5.52
C LEU A 106 20.60 12.37 -4.18
N LEU A 107 20.81 11.10 -3.79
CA LEU A 107 20.39 10.62 -2.48
C LEU A 107 21.04 11.40 -1.31
N GLN A 108 22.34 11.70 -1.39
CA GLN A 108 23.02 12.50 -0.35
C GLN A 108 22.41 13.90 -0.24
N PHE A 109 22.14 14.53 -1.38
CA PHE A 109 21.48 15.83 -1.42
C PHE A 109 20.07 15.80 -0.80
N LEU A 110 19.30 14.73 -1.05
CA LEU A 110 17.99 14.52 -0.42
C LEU A 110 18.13 14.26 1.09
N ALA A 111 19.18 13.56 1.52
CA ALA A 111 19.49 13.30 2.92
C ALA A 111 19.79 14.59 3.69
N ASP A 112 20.66 15.46 3.15
CA ASP A 112 21.04 16.73 3.77
C ASP A 112 19.83 17.66 3.99
N ARG A 113 18.80 17.53 3.16
CA ARG A 113 17.57 18.32 3.23
C ARG A 113 16.46 17.67 4.04
N LYS A 114 16.70 16.49 4.62
CA LYS A 114 15.69 15.68 5.30
C LYS A 114 14.47 15.41 4.43
N HIS A 115 14.69 15.10 3.15
CA HIS A 115 13.60 14.83 2.21
C HIS A 115 12.74 13.66 2.67
N THR A 116 11.44 13.73 2.38
CA THR A 116 10.47 12.67 2.66
C THR A 116 9.68 12.38 1.40
N GLY A 117 9.74 11.14 0.91
CA GLY A 117 9.21 10.80 -0.39
C GLY A 117 9.80 9.52 -0.97
N ALA A 118 9.97 9.48 -2.29
CA ALA A 118 10.70 8.42 -2.95
C ALA A 118 11.56 8.93 -4.10
N LEU A 119 12.67 8.25 -4.36
CA LEU A 119 13.42 8.33 -5.60
C LEU A 119 13.11 7.07 -6.40
N VAL A 120 12.55 7.24 -7.60
CA VAL A 120 12.28 6.18 -8.56
C VAL A 120 13.28 6.34 -9.71
N ALA A 121 13.98 5.25 -10.03
CA ALA A 121 14.92 5.17 -11.13
C ALA A 121 14.47 4.08 -12.10
N THR A 122 14.01 4.47 -13.28
CA THR A 122 13.44 3.56 -14.28
C THR A 122 14.44 3.37 -15.42
N GLY A 123 14.99 2.16 -15.54
CA GLY A 123 15.83 1.75 -16.66
C GLY A 123 15.09 0.82 -17.63
N PRO A 124 15.77 0.37 -18.71
CA PRO A 124 15.15 -0.48 -19.73
C PRO A 124 14.84 -1.89 -19.23
N SER A 125 15.65 -2.43 -18.32
CA SER A 125 15.53 -3.81 -17.81
C SER A 125 14.99 -3.88 -16.38
N ARG A 126 15.10 -2.79 -15.62
CA ARG A 126 14.85 -2.77 -14.18
C ARG A 126 14.49 -1.37 -13.72
N ALA A 127 13.60 -1.30 -12.74
CA ALA A 127 13.37 -0.11 -11.94
C ALA A 127 13.94 -0.31 -10.54
N GLU A 128 14.55 0.73 -9.97
CA GLU A 128 14.94 0.77 -8.56
C GLU A 128 14.21 1.90 -7.83
N ILE A 129 13.77 1.63 -6.61
CA ILE A 129 12.97 2.58 -5.85
C ILE A 129 13.54 2.66 -4.43
N ALA A 130 13.90 3.88 -4.03
CA ALA A 130 14.29 4.23 -2.67
C ALA A 130 13.19 5.06 -2.00
N VAL A 131 12.60 4.54 -0.92
CA VAL A 131 11.66 5.26 -0.06
C VAL A 131 12.45 5.97 1.02
N ILE A 132 12.20 7.27 1.19
CA ILE A 132 12.99 8.17 2.03
C ILE A 132 12.08 8.82 3.07
N TYR A 133 12.53 8.84 4.31
CA TYR A 133 11.88 9.54 5.42
C TYR A 133 12.91 10.38 6.17
N GLU A 134 12.69 11.70 6.22
CA GLU A 134 13.58 12.66 6.87
C GLU A 134 15.06 12.50 6.45
N GLY A 135 15.28 12.18 5.17
CA GLY A 135 16.60 11.98 4.59
C GLY A 135 17.20 10.57 4.77
N ALA A 136 16.59 9.71 5.57
CA ALA A 136 17.00 8.31 5.71
C ALA A 136 16.28 7.43 4.68
N VAL A 137 17.01 6.53 4.02
CA VAL A 137 16.40 5.49 3.18
C VAL A 137 15.80 4.42 4.08
N ILE A 138 14.48 4.27 4.02
CA ILE A 138 13.71 3.35 4.87
C ILE A 138 13.17 2.14 4.12
N GLY A 139 13.23 2.16 2.80
CA GLY A 139 12.83 1.04 1.96
C GLY A 139 13.59 1.12 0.66
N LEU A 140 14.07 -0.03 0.17
CA LEU A 140 14.83 -0.09 -1.05
C LEU A 140 14.51 -1.37 -1.79
N ILE A 141 13.98 -1.22 -3.01
CA ILE A 141 13.55 -2.34 -3.84
C ILE A 141 14.02 -2.15 -5.27
N SER A 142 14.04 -3.26 -5.99
CA SER A 142 14.02 -3.25 -7.43
C SER A 142 12.94 -4.12 -8.00
N THR A 143 12.45 -3.72 -9.16
CA THR A 143 11.45 -4.44 -9.92
C THR A 143 12.03 -4.75 -11.30
N SER A 144 12.08 -6.03 -11.66
CA SER A 144 12.53 -6.52 -12.97
C SER A 144 11.71 -7.74 -13.34
N ASP A 145 11.16 -7.79 -14.56
CA ASP A 145 10.34 -8.91 -15.05
C ASP A 145 9.20 -9.31 -14.09
N GLY A 146 8.54 -8.32 -13.47
CA GLY A 146 7.47 -8.54 -12.50
C GLY A 146 7.93 -9.04 -11.13
N ILE A 147 9.22 -9.33 -10.95
CA ILE A 147 9.79 -9.74 -9.67
C ILE A 147 10.25 -8.51 -8.90
N THR A 148 9.75 -8.36 -7.68
CA THR A 148 10.23 -7.33 -6.74
C THR A 148 11.24 -7.96 -5.78
N ARG A 149 12.38 -7.29 -5.58
CA ARG A 149 13.44 -7.72 -4.65
C ARG A 149 13.84 -6.57 -3.76
N ARG A 150 14.05 -6.84 -2.46
CA ARG A 150 14.70 -5.86 -1.58
C ARG A 150 16.18 -5.76 -1.90
N LEU A 151 16.71 -4.55 -1.79
CA LEU A 151 18.13 -4.28 -1.98
C LEU A 151 18.75 -3.73 -0.70
N SER A 152 20.05 -3.94 -0.58
CA SER A 152 20.88 -3.29 0.43
C SER A 152 21.42 -1.94 -0.04
N ARG A 153 21.51 -1.72 -1.36
CA ARG A 153 22.02 -0.49 -1.97
C ARG A 153 21.45 -0.28 -3.38
N LEU A 154 21.23 0.99 -3.75
CA LEU A 154 20.90 1.36 -5.13
C LEU A 154 22.06 0.97 -6.05
N SER A 155 21.74 0.26 -7.13
CA SER A 155 22.66 -0.10 -8.19
C SER A 155 22.44 0.82 -9.39
N LEU A 156 22.52 2.14 -9.14
CA LEU A 156 22.50 3.13 -10.22
C LEU A 156 23.89 3.30 -10.79
N SER A 157 23.99 3.18 -12.11
CA SER A 157 25.24 3.46 -12.81
C SER A 157 25.52 4.96 -12.79
N GLY A 158 26.80 5.33 -12.68
CA GLY A 158 27.20 6.74 -12.72
C GLY A 158 27.05 7.33 -14.13
N PRO A 159 27.03 8.67 -14.25
CA PRO A 159 26.88 9.35 -15.54
C PRO A 159 27.93 8.87 -16.56
N GLY A 160 27.45 8.50 -17.75
CA GLY A 160 28.29 7.99 -18.85
C GLY A 160 28.73 6.53 -18.72
N SER A 161 28.14 5.76 -17.81
CA SER A 161 28.37 4.31 -17.69
C SER A 161 27.07 3.54 -17.48
N GLY A 162 27.00 2.31 -18.01
CA GLY A 162 25.85 1.41 -17.83
C GLY A 162 24.59 1.81 -18.59
N GLU A 163 23.45 1.28 -18.16
CA GLU A 163 22.14 1.62 -18.70
C GLU A 163 21.67 2.98 -18.16
N GLU A 164 21.15 3.81 -19.06
CA GLU A 164 20.54 5.08 -18.66
C GLU A 164 19.20 4.84 -17.95
N HIS A 165 19.02 5.51 -16.81
CA HIS A 165 17.81 5.45 -16.01
C HIS A 165 17.18 6.85 -15.95
N GLU A 166 15.87 6.90 -16.11
CA GLU A 166 15.08 8.08 -15.79
C GLU A 166 14.88 8.15 -14.28
N LEU A 167 15.34 9.23 -13.66
CA LEU A 167 15.24 9.49 -12.22
C LEU A 167 14.11 10.50 -11.97
N THR A 168 13.17 10.11 -11.12
CA THR A 168 12.09 10.98 -10.64
C THR A 168 12.06 10.96 -9.12
N VAL A 169 11.99 12.13 -8.50
CA VAL A 169 11.89 12.31 -7.05
C VAL A 169 10.49 12.78 -6.71
N PHE A 170 9.75 11.97 -5.98
CA PHE A 170 8.45 12.30 -5.43
C PHE A 170 8.57 12.82 -4.00
N THR A 171 7.65 13.70 -3.63
CA THR A 171 7.44 14.18 -2.26
C THR A 171 6.18 13.55 -1.70
N TYR A 172 6.28 13.02 -0.48
CA TYR A 172 5.15 12.43 0.23
C TYR A 172 4.87 13.15 1.55
N ARG A 173 3.66 12.94 2.07
CA ARG A 173 3.41 13.14 3.50
C ARG A 173 4.26 12.15 4.31
N PRO A 174 4.75 12.53 5.51
CA PRO A 174 5.54 11.65 6.38
C PRO A 174 4.89 10.31 6.66
N GLU A 175 3.59 10.30 6.91
CA GLU A 175 2.84 9.07 7.21
C GLU A 175 2.81 8.11 6.02
N VAL A 176 2.73 8.64 4.79
CA VAL A 176 2.71 7.84 3.55
C VAL A 176 4.07 7.18 3.32
N ALA A 177 5.17 7.94 3.45
CA ALA A 177 6.51 7.38 3.31
C ALA A 177 6.76 6.24 4.31
N LEU A 178 6.36 6.44 5.57
CA LEU A 178 6.47 5.41 6.60
C LEU A 178 5.61 4.17 6.27
N ALA A 179 4.37 4.35 5.82
CA ALA A 179 3.49 3.23 5.47
C ALA A 179 4.04 2.42 4.28
N VAL A 180 4.60 3.07 3.25
CA VAL A 180 5.25 2.38 2.13
C VAL A 180 6.52 1.64 2.61
N GLY A 181 7.35 2.28 3.44
CA GLY A 181 8.51 1.61 4.04
C GLY A 181 8.12 0.41 4.90
N GLN A 182 7.02 0.50 5.64
CA GLN A 182 6.44 -0.60 6.40
C GLN A 182 5.97 -1.73 5.50
N MET A 183 5.25 -1.43 4.42
CA MET A 183 4.83 -2.44 3.43
C MET A 183 6.01 -3.22 2.86
N ILE A 184 7.11 -2.53 2.53
CA ILE A 184 8.31 -3.16 1.97
C ILE A 184 8.96 -4.10 2.98
N ASN A 185 9.07 -3.70 4.25
CA ASN A 185 9.94 -4.37 5.22
C ASN A 185 9.21 -5.28 6.22
N LEU A 186 7.93 -5.04 6.51
CA LEU A 186 7.20 -5.82 7.49
C LEU A 186 6.80 -7.19 6.94
N PRO A 187 6.82 -8.23 7.79
CA PRO A 187 6.24 -9.51 7.44
C PRO A 187 4.73 -9.38 7.23
N VAL A 188 4.20 -10.28 6.40
CA VAL A 188 2.76 -10.39 6.19
C VAL A 188 2.11 -11.01 7.43
N ARG A 189 1.08 -10.36 7.98
CA ARG A 189 0.29 -10.88 9.11
C ARG A 189 -0.82 -11.83 8.64
N PHE A 190 -1.49 -11.46 7.56
CA PHE A 190 -2.48 -12.29 6.90
C PHE A 190 -2.07 -12.43 5.44
N GLU A 191 -1.72 -13.63 5.02
CA GLU A 191 -1.15 -13.92 3.71
C GLU A 191 -2.15 -14.68 2.85
N GLY A 192 -2.26 -14.32 1.57
CA GLY A 192 -3.02 -15.07 0.57
C GLY A 192 -4.51 -15.19 0.88
N LEU A 193 -5.13 -14.18 1.51
CA LEU A 193 -6.56 -14.23 1.76
C LEU A 193 -7.32 -14.07 0.45
N HIS A 194 -8.00 -15.12 0.01
CA HIS A 194 -8.75 -15.09 -1.24
C HIS A 194 -9.93 -14.09 -1.17
N GLY A 195 -10.05 -13.18 -2.14
CA GLY A 195 -11.03 -12.10 -2.18
C GLY A 195 -12.47 -12.57 -2.02
N SER A 196 -12.85 -13.69 -2.68
CA SER A 196 -14.16 -14.34 -2.52
C SER A 196 -14.55 -14.75 -1.09
N PHE A 197 -13.59 -14.89 -0.18
CA PHE A 197 -13.84 -15.23 1.23
C PHE A 197 -13.74 -14.03 2.17
N VAL A 198 -13.32 -12.87 1.67
CA VAL A 198 -13.06 -11.67 2.47
C VAL A 198 -14.01 -10.55 2.06
N ASP A 199 -14.81 -10.09 3.02
CA ASP A 199 -15.46 -8.79 2.91
C ASP A 199 -14.40 -7.69 3.14
N PHE A 200 -13.91 -7.09 2.05
CA PHE A 200 -12.83 -6.10 2.09
C PHE A 200 -13.18 -4.85 2.92
N PRO A 201 -14.36 -4.22 2.78
CA PRO A 201 -14.82 -3.18 3.71
C PRO A 201 -14.83 -3.61 5.18
N ALA A 202 -15.25 -4.84 5.48
CA ALA A 202 -15.23 -5.36 6.85
C ALA A 202 -13.80 -5.58 7.37
N LEU A 203 -12.87 -6.01 6.51
CA LEU A 203 -11.44 -6.12 6.82
C LEU A 203 -10.85 -4.75 7.18
N LEU A 204 -11.09 -3.72 6.38
CA LEU A 204 -10.62 -2.36 6.69
C LEU A 204 -11.21 -1.85 8.01
N SER A 205 -12.50 -2.13 8.25
CA SER A 205 -13.15 -1.78 9.52
C SER A 205 -12.54 -2.51 10.72
N PHE A 206 -12.10 -3.76 10.55
CA PHE A 206 -11.37 -4.51 11.57
C PHE A 206 -10.00 -3.88 11.84
N LEU A 207 -9.21 -3.59 10.79
CA LEU A 207 -7.88 -2.98 10.92
C LEU A 207 -7.94 -1.59 11.58
N ARG A 208 -9.01 -0.83 11.32
CA ARG A 208 -9.29 0.42 12.03
C ARG A 208 -9.46 0.23 13.53
N ARG A 209 -10.28 -0.73 13.96
CA ARG A 209 -10.50 -1.02 15.39
C ARG A 209 -9.22 -1.47 16.09
N GLU A 210 -8.36 -2.19 15.38
CA GLU A 210 -7.06 -2.67 15.86
C GLU A 210 -5.97 -1.57 15.86
N ASN A 211 -6.27 -0.34 15.42
CA ASN A 211 -5.30 0.74 15.24
C ASN A 211 -4.09 0.32 14.38
N ALA A 212 -4.34 -0.47 13.33
CA ALA A 212 -3.28 -1.03 12.50
C ALA A 212 -2.48 0.05 11.75
N SER A 213 -1.17 -0.16 11.63
CA SER A 213 -0.29 0.66 10.79
C SER A 213 0.48 -0.23 9.81
N GLY A 214 0.54 0.18 8.55
CA GLY A 214 1.20 -0.56 7.47
C GLY A 214 0.41 -0.46 6.17
N ALA A 215 0.15 -1.57 5.52
CA ALA A 215 -0.58 -1.61 4.25
C ALA A 215 -1.40 -2.89 4.07
N VAL A 216 -2.46 -2.79 3.29
CA VAL A 216 -3.19 -3.94 2.72
C VAL A 216 -2.91 -3.97 1.23
N ARG A 217 -2.54 -5.13 0.71
CA ARG A 217 -2.19 -5.34 -0.68
C ARG A 217 -3.19 -6.29 -1.30
N ILE A 218 -3.61 -6.01 -2.53
CA ILE A 218 -4.52 -6.82 -3.32
C ILE A 218 -3.79 -7.17 -4.60
N SER A 219 -3.54 -8.45 -4.84
CA SER A 219 -2.92 -8.93 -6.08
C SER A 219 -3.95 -9.61 -6.95
N THR A 220 -3.97 -9.24 -8.22
CA THR A 220 -4.67 -9.98 -9.28
C THR A 220 -3.70 -10.22 -10.43
N HIS A 221 -4.12 -10.99 -11.43
CA HIS A 221 -3.40 -11.12 -12.69
C HIS A 221 -3.34 -9.82 -13.51
N VAL A 222 -4.24 -8.85 -13.23
CA VAL A 222 -4.36 -7.60 -13.98
C VAL A 222 -3.54 -6.48 -13.34
N ASP A 223 -3.59 -6.35 -12.03
CA ASP A 223 -2.97 -5.22 -11.32
C ASP A 223 -2.71 -5.58 -9.84
N VAL A 224 -1.93 -4.72 -9.17
CA VAL A 224 -1.69 -4.79 -7.73
C VAL A 224 -2.20 -3.50 -7.10
N GLY A 225 -3.22 -3.62 -6.25
CA GLY A 225 -3.77 -2.53 -5.44
C GLY A 225 -3.14 -2.48 -4.05
N VAL A 226 -3.01 -1.29 -3.48
CA VAL A 226 -2.46 -1.06 -2.14
C VAL A 226 -3.32 -0.04 -1.41
N VAL A 227 -3.65 -0.32 -0.15
CA VAL A 227 -4.24 0.62 0.82
C VAL A 227 -3.23 0.87 1.92
N LEU A 228 -2.86 2.13 2.14
CA LEU A 228 -1.94 2.53 3.20
C LEU A 228 -2.71 2.88 4.47
N LEU A 229 -2.21 2.41 5.61
CA LEU A 229 -2.85 2.55 6.92
C LEU A 229 -1.91 3.16 7.95
N ARG A 230 -2.43 4.03 8.80
CA ARG A 230 -1.73 4.57 9.97
C ARG A 230 -2.65 4.70 11.16
N ASN A 231 -2.33 4.01 12.25
CA ASN A 231 -3.10 4.01 13.49
C ASN A 231 -4.61 3.74 13.26
N GLY A 232 -4.92 2.82 12.34
CA GLY A 232 -6.28 2.47 11.95
C GLY A 232 -6.93 3.38 10.91
N GLU A 233 -6.34 4.54 10.60
CA GLU A 233 -6.84 5.44 9.56
C GLU A 233 -6.28 5.08 8.18
N VAL A 234 -7.12 5.20 7.16
CA VAL A 234 -6.71 5.07 5.76
C VAL A 234 -6.01 6.35 5.33
N LEU A 235 -4.75 6.22 4.89
CA LEU A 235 -3.99 7.33 4.32
C LEU A 235 -4.32 7.58 2.85
N GLY A 236 -4.77 6.52 2.17
CA GLY A 236 -5.15 6.50 0.76
C GLY A 236 -4.87 5.13 0.15
N ALA A 237 -5.30 4.94 -1.10
CA ALA A 237 -5.07 3.76 -1.90
C ALA A 237 -4.61 4.11 -3.31
N TYR A 238 -3.94 3.16 -3.95
CA TYR A 238 -3.41 3.30 -5.30
C TYR A 238 -3.18 1.91 -5.91
N SER A 239 -2.89 1.84 -7.19
CA SER A 239 -2.51 0.60 -7.87
C SER A 239 -1.34 0.79 -8.83
N GLY A 240 -0.87 -0.29 -9.45
CA GLY A 240 0.14 -0.21 -10.50
C GLY A 240 -0.33 0.60 -11.71
N SER A 241 -1.60 0.45 -12.11
CA SER A 241 -2.19 1.21 -13.21
C SER A 241 -2.64 2.63 -12.83
N GLN A 242 -2.99 2.85 -11.55
CA GLN A 242 -3.41 4.15 -11.01
C GLN A 242 -2.51 4.51 -9.81
N PRO A 243 -1.30 5.04 -10.05
CA PRO A 243 -0.34 5.24 -8.98
C PRO A 243 -0.66 6.46 -8.11
N ASP A 244 -1.51 7.37 -8.56
CA ASP A 244 -1.91 8.53 -7.77
C ASP A 244 -2.70 8.10 -6.51
N LEU A 245 -2.34 8.67 -5.36
CA LEU A 245 -2.94 8.30 -4.08
C LEU A 245 -4.36 8.88 -3.95
N ASP A 246 -5.35 8.01 -3.84
CA ASP A 246 -6.78 8.34 -3.84
C ASP A 246 -7.52 7.63 -2.67
N ASP A 247 -8.84 7.63 -2.66
CA ASP A 247 -9.66 6.93 -1.67
C ASP A 247 -9.58 5.40 -1.80
N ALA A 248 -9.84 4.69 -0.69
CA ALA A 248 -9.79 3.22 -0.66
C ALA A 248 -10.72 2.53 -1.67
N GLU A 249 -11.80 3.20 -2.07
CA GLU A 249 -12.78 2.67 -3.02
C GLU A 249 -12.15 2.35 -4.39
N THR A 250 -11.08 3.05 -4.76
CA THR A 250 -10.35 2.85 -6.03
C THR A 250 -9.84 1.42 -6.21
N VAL A 251 -9.53 0.71 -5.11
CA VAL A 251 -9.04 -0.69 -5.18
C VAL A 251 -10.14 -1.72 -4.85
N PHE A 252 -11.38 -1.32 -4.58
CA PHE A 252 -12.45 -2.25 -4.23
C PHE A 252 -12.82 -3.17 -5.39
N ALA A 253 -12.72 -2.67 -6.63
CA ALA A 253 -12.93 -3.50 -7.82
C ALA A 253 -11.91 -4.65 -7.87
N LEU A 254 -10.63 -4.36 -7.63
CA LEU A 254 -9.56 -5.37 -7.58
C LEU A 254 -9.83 -6.42 -6.50
N ALA A 255 -10.32 -6.04 -5.33
CA ALA A 255 -10.63 -6.97 -4.24
C ALA A 255 -11.79 -7.94 -4.56
N ARG A 256 -12.62 -7.62 -5.56
CA ARG A 256 -13.77 -8.43 -5.99
C ARG A 256 -13.46 -9.33 -7.18
N GLU A 257 -12.26 -9.22 -7.76
CA GLU A 257 -11.83 -10.09 -8.85
C GLU A 257 -11.76 -11.56 -8.39
N PRO A 258 -12.05 -12.52 -9.29
CA PRO A 258 -12.16 -13.93 -8.93
C PRO A 258 -10.83 -14.55 -8.49
N ASP A 259 -9.71 -13.97 -8.88
CA ASP A 259 -8.35 -14.39 -8.54
C ASP A 259 -7.68 -13.46 -7.51
N ALA A 260 -8.43 -12.57 -6.88
CA ALA A 260 -7.87 -11.62 -5.93
C ALA A 260 -7.27 -12.32 -4.70
N GLU A 261 -6.01 -12.02 -4.40
CA GLU A 261 -5.34 -12.40 -3.17
C GLU A 261 -5.01 -11.16 -2.34
N ILE A 262 -5.40 -11.18 -1.06
CA ILE A 262 -5.25 -10.07 -0.14
C ILE A 262 -4.19 -10.40 0.91
N ASP A 263 -3.18 -9.55 1.00
CA ASP A 263 -2.13 -9.61 2.01
C ASP A 263 -2.17 -8.40 2.93
N VAL A 264 -1.99 -8.62 4.23
CA VAL A 264 -2.02 -7.56 5.22
C VAL A 264 -0.65 -7.44 5.89
N HIS A 265 0.03 -6.34 5.63
CA HIS A 265 1.32 -5.97 6.24
C HIS A 265 1.04 -5.00 7.38
N VAL A 266 1.11 -5.46 8.62
CA VAL A 266 0.89 -4.58 9.79
C VAL A 266 1.93 -4.83 10.86
N GLY A 267 2.35 -3.76 11.51
CA GLY A 267 3.39 -3.85 12.53
C GLY A 267 3.62 -2.50 13.20
N SER A 268 4.43 -2.53 14.26
CA SER A 268 4.87 -1.29 14.91
C SER A 268 5.72 -0.48 13.92
N PRO A 269 5.58 0.86 13.88
CA PRO A 269 6.52 1.70 13.14
C PRO A 269 7.93 1.47 13.66
N VAL A 270 8.75 0.79 12.85
CA VAL A 270 10.19 0.84 13.03
C VAL A 270 10.60 2.22 12.53
N ALA A 271 10.93 3.12 13.46
CA ALA A 271 11.74 4.27 13.09
C ALA A 271 13.04 3.71 12.51
N PRO A 272 13.53 4.21 11.37
CA PRO A 272 14.80 3.74 10.83
C PRO A 272 15.87 3.84 11.92
N ALA A 273 16.60 2.75 12.15
CA ALA A 273 17.67 2.70 13.11
C ALA A 273 18.75 3.68 12.69
N GLY A 274 18.74 4.88 13.28
CA GLY A 274 19.80 5.89 13.19
C GLY A 274 20.01 6.45 11.77
N ALA A 275 19.88 7.77 11.63
CA ALA A 275 20.70 8.47 10.66
C ALA A 275 22.16 7.99 10.80
N PRO A 276 22.93 7.82 9.71
CA PRO A 276 24.36 7.59 9.82
C PRO A 276 25.00 8.84 10.44
N GLY A 277 25.05 8.87 11.77
CA GLY A 277 26.00 9.67 12.51
C GLY A 277 27.38 9.10 12.21
N ALA A 278 28.20 9.93 11.58
CA ALA A 278 29.64 9.74 11.44
C ALA A 278 30.07 8.40 10.82
N ALA A 279 30.06 8.33 9.48
CA ALA A 279 31.14 7.62 8.83
C ALA A 279 32.45 8.28 9.26
N THR A 280 33.14 7.64 10.23
CA THR A 280 34.54 7.89 10.51
C THR A 280 35.31 7.85 9.20
N VAL A 281 35.78 9.02 8.76
CA VAL A 281 36.87 9.10 7.80
C VAL A 281 38.10 8.57 8.53
N GLY A 282 38.40 7.30 8.31
CA GLY A 282 39.66 6.70 8.71
C GLY A 282 40.79 7.40 7.97
N ALA A 283 41.82 7.75 8.74
CA ALA A 283 43.04 8.45 8.33
C ALA A 283 43.84 7.71 7.24
#